data_AF-A0AAV0RI10-F1
#
_entry.id   AF-A0AAV0RI10-F1
#
_cell.length_a   1.000
_cell.length_b   1.000
_cell.length_c   1.000
_cell.angle_alpha   90.00
_cell.angle_beta   90.00
_cell.angle_gamma   90.00
#
_symmetry.space_group_name_H-M   'P 1'
#
loop_
_entity.id
_entity.type
_entity.pdbx_description
1 polymer ?
#
loop_
_entity_poly.entity_id
_entity_poly.type
_entity_poly.pdbx_seq_one_letter_code
_entity_poly.pdbx_strand_id
1 'polypeptide(L)'
;MGMLSNLRNSRNPEDGLLLSSGSSPPAEIAFLGRLDMAKNAAARVDSWADSFLYQSPPGLREKAPVVRRNDMVLGSETCEEWLEREDAVPYSRDFDQVPILVAGAEKERRNCSVGCQFGYDSNRTPDALFGTLNEKSATVSVHRSMESAQYYPENDIAKARRNGYRIVMTTSLSSDVPVGYFSWAEYDIMAPPEPKTEKALAAAFISNCGARNFRLQVLDALEKLKIPIDSYGACHRNRDGRVNKVEALKRYKFSLAFENSNEEDYVTEKYFQSLVAGTIPVVVGAPNIQDYAPGPGSVLHIKALEDVETVAKTMNELSENPTAYNQSLRWKFEGPSDSFKALVDMAAVHSSCRLCIHLATMIRDKEESSPGFKRRPCRCTRGSEIVHHVYVRERGRFKMESIFLRSGNLTVDALEHEVLKKFKSMKHIPVWRDERPESIRGGEDDYKVYRLYPVGLTQRQALYSFKFTDIDLQNHLEANPCAKLEAVFV
;
A
#
# COMPACT_ATOMS: atom_id res chain seq x y z
N MET A 1 -62.81 -11.02 22.57
CA MET A 1 -63.24 -9.60 22.67
C MET A 1 -61.97 -8.81 22.98
N GLY A 2 -61.46 -7.89 22.16
CA GLY A 2 -62.14 -6.92 21.28
C GLY A 2 -62.28 -5.59 22.04
N MET A 3 -62.03 -4.40 21.48
CA MET A 3 -61.74 -4.01 20.10
C MET A 3 -61.17 -2.58 20.02
N LEU A 4 -60.36 -2.31 18.98
CA LEU A 4 -60.31 -1.11 18.11
C LEU A 4 -60.27 0.33 18.68
N SER A 5 -59.27 1.09 18.18
CA SER A 5 -59.49 2.13 17.15
C SER A 5 -58.17 2.38 16.39
N ASN A 6 -58.04 2.16 15.07
CA ASN A 6 -58.58 2.90 13.90
C ASN A 6 -57.91 4.27 13.65
N LEU A 7 -57.54 4.69 12.42
CA LEU A 7 -57.37 4.02 11.10
C LEU A 7 -56.80 5.07 10.08
N ARG A 8 -56.50 4.62 8.83
CA ARG A 8 -56.24 5.40 7.56
C ARG A 8 -54.83 5.99 7.39
N ASN A 9 -54.22 6.12 6.21
CA ASN A 9 -54.32 5.66 4.79
C ASN A 9 -53.40 6.67 4.01
N SER A 10 -52.88 6.49 2.78
CA SER A 10 -52.96 5.41 1.78
C SER A 10 -52.06 5.68 0.55
N ARG A 11 -51.66 4.59 -0.14
CA ARG A 11 -51.56 4.42 -1.62
C ARG A 11 -50.38 5.00 -2.45
N ASN A 12 -49.71 4.10 -3.16
CA ASN A 12 -49.16 4.30 -4.53
C ASN A 12 -50.30 4.40 -5.57
N PRO A 13 -50.00 4.79 -6.82
CA PRO A 13 -50.02 3.76 -7.88
C PRO A 13 -48.89 3.86 -8.95
N GLU A 14 -48.73 2.76 -9.70
CA GLU A 14 -47.99 2.59 -10.98
C GLU A 14 -48.82 3.23 -12.14
N ASP A 15 -48.46 3.39 -13.42
CA ASP A 15 -47.56 2.72 -14.41
C ASP A 15 -46.98 3.80 -15.40
N GLY A 16 -46.25 3.57 -16.51
CA GLY A 16 -45.73 2.36 -17.17
C GLY A 16 -45.84 2.41 -18.72
N LEU A 17 -44.73 2.22 -19.48
CA LEU A 17 -44.77 1.95 -20.94
C LEU A 17 -43.51 1.21 -21.45
N LEU A 18 -43.63 0.45 -22.55
CA LEU A 18 -42.72 -0.62 -22.97
C LEU A 18 -41.60 -0.25 -23.97
N LEU A 19 -40.50 -1.00 -23.86
CA LEU A 19 -39.62 -1.55 -24.91
C LEU A 19 -39.10 -0.68 -26.08
N SER A 20 -37.77 -0.56 -26.16
CA SER A 20 -37.04 -0.94 -27.38
C SER A 20 -35.62 -1.44 -27.05
N SER A 21 -35.11 -2.34 -27.87
CA SER A 21 -33.88 -3.13 -27.68
C SER A 21 -32.57 -2.34 -27.78
N GLY A 22 -31.61 -2.62 -26.88
CA GLY A 22 -30.22 -2.18 -27.01
C GLY A 22 -29.29 -2.89 -26.01
N SER A 23 -28.30 -3.63 -26.51
CA SER A 23 -27.39 -4.44 -25.70
C SER A 23 -26.63 -3.63 -24.65
N SER A 24 -26.79 -3.99 -23.37
CA SER A 24 -26.03 -3.45 -22.23
C SER A 24 -25.16 -4.56 -21.61
N PRO A 25 -23.90 -4.30 -21.25
CA PRO A 25 -23.02 -5.30 -20.62
C PRO A 25 -23.45 -5.61 -19.17
N PRO A 26 -23.12 -6.80 -18.63
CA PRO A 26 -23.50 -7.19 -17.27
C PRO A 26 -22.79 -6.33 -16.21
N ALA A 27 -23.53 -5.99 -15.17
CA ALA A 27 -23.05 -5.14 -14.08
C ALA A 27 -22.16 -5.91 -13.07
N GLU A 28 -20.86 -5.88 -13.31
CA GLU A 28 -19.84 -6.00 -12.26
C GLU A 28 -19.00 -4.72 -12.25
N ILE A 29 -19.39 -3.76 -11.41
CA ILE A 29 -18.62 -2.71 -10.72
C ILE A 29 -19.66 -1.82 -10.04
N ALA A 30 -19.83 -2.03 -8.74
CA ALA A 30 -20.59 -1.17 -7.84
C ALA A 30 -19.85 -1.05 -6.50
N PHE A 31 -18.53 -0.82 -6.58
CA PHE A 31 -17.69 -0.52 -5.42
C PHE A 31 -16.65 0.53 -5.83
N LEU A 32 -16.82 1.75 -5.29
CA LEU A 32 -15.92 2.92 -5.37
C LEU A 32 -15.21 3.20 -6.72
N GLY A 33 -16.02 3.36 -7.78
CA GLY A 33 -15.61 4.03 -9.01
C GLY A 33 -16.72 4.95 -9.53
N ARG A 34 -16.60 6.27 -9.28
CA ARG A 34 -17.38 7.29 -9.98
C ARG A 34 -16.48 8.44 -10.43
N LEU A 35 -16.43 8.63 -11.75
CA LEU A 35 -15.94 9.79 -12.49
C LEU A 35 -14.40 10.02 -12.42
N ASP A 36 -13.67 10.26 -13.52
CA ASP A 36 -14.09 10.43 -14.92
C ASP A 36 -13.02 9.95 -15.91
N MET A 37 -13.43 9.43 -17.06
CA MET A 37 -12.56 9.18 -18.23
C MET A 37 -13.22 9.75 -19.48
N ALA A 38 -12.79 10.94 -19.91
CA ALA A 38 -13.23 11.57 -21.15
C ALA A 38 -12.29 11.21 -22.33
N LYS A 39 -12.90 10.85 -23.45
CA LYS A 39 -12.21 10.39 -24.68
C LYS A 39 -11.48 11.52 -25.38
N ASN A 40 -10.33 11.22 -25.99
CA ASN A 40 -10.18 11.25 -27.46
C ASN A 40 -8.81 10.69 -27.91
N ALA A 41 -8.82 9.99 -29.03
CA ALA A 41 -7.61 9.48 -29.69
C ALA A 41 -7.73 9.66 -31.20
N ALA A 42 -6.67 10.20 -31.84
CA ALA A 42 -6.22 9.86 -33.21
C ALA A 42 -5.13 10.84 -33.70
N ALA A 43 -3.90 10.35 -33.95
CA ALA A 43 -3.26 10.33 -35.28
C ALA A 43 -1.73 10.07 -35.22
N ARG A 44 -1.29 9.00 -35.92
CA ARG A 44 0.00 8.74 -36.62
C ARG A 44 1.33 9.18 -35.96
N VAL A 45 2.27 8.32 -35.56
CA VAL A 45 2.98 7.20 -36.26
C VAL A 45 4.07 7.65 -37.25
N ASP A 46 5.32 7.40 -36.84
CA ASP A 46 6.61 7.18 -37.57
C ASP A 46 7.77 7.85 -36.78
N SER A 47 9.00 7.32 -36.65
CA SER A 47 9.56 6.00 -36.95
C SER A 47 11.01 5.90 -36.36
N TRP A 48 11.34 4.83 -35.61
CA TRP A 48 12.72 4.27 -35.40
C TRP A 48 13.73 5.17 -34.60
N ALA A 49 14.80 4.70 -33.94
CA ALA A 49 15.30 3.34 -33.62
C ALA A 49 15.99 3.33 -32.23
N ASP A 50 16.49 2.16 -31.82
CA ASP A 50 17.13 1.85 -30.53
C ASP A 50 18.27 2.77 -30.06
N SER A 51 18.40 2.93 -28.73
CA SER A 51 19.58 2.44 -28.02
C SER A 51 19.40 2.48 -26.49
N PHE A 52 19.36 1.32 -25.84
CA PHE A 52 19.59 1.20 -24.40
C PHE A 52 21.09 1.34 -24.12
N LEU A 53 21.50 2.32 -23.30
CA LEU A 53 22.72 2.29 -22.47
C LEU A 53 22.68 3.49 -21.50
N TYR A 54 22.25 3.26 -20.25
CA TYR A 54 22.45 4.26 -19.18
C TYR A 54 23.90 4.18 -18.68
N GLN A 55 24.81 4.85 -19.40
CA GLN A 55 26.12 5.21 -18.88
C GLN A 55 26.11 6.68 -18.47
N SER A 56 26.24 6.94 -17.18
CA SER A 56 26.50 8.29 -16.67
C SER A 56 27.85 8.79 -17.23
N PRO A 57 27.95 10.00 -17.80
CA PRO A 57 29.23 10.53 -18.23
C PRO A 57 30.14 10.79 -17.02
N PRO A 58 31.47 10.61 -17.15
CA PRO A 58 32.42 10.92 -16.09
C PRO A 58 32.58 12.45 -15.96
N GLY A 59 31.72 13.08 -15.18
CA GLY A 59 31.89 14.48 -14.76
C GLY A 59 33.16 14.62 -13.93
N LEU A 60 34.01 15.61 -14.28
CA LEU A 60 35.28 15.84 -13.60
C LEU A 60 35.06 16.01 -12.08
N ARG A 61 35.82 15.23 -11.29
CA ARG A 61 36.02 15.45 -9.86
C ARG A 61 36.80 16.75 -9.65
N GLU A 62 36.11 17.88 -9.64
CA GLU A 62 36.59 19.00 -8.84
C GLU A 62 36.58 18.57 -7.37
N LYS A 63 37.76 18.57 -6.75
CA LYS A 63 37.90 18.28 -5.33
C LYS A 63 37.20 19.40 -4.56
N ALA A 64 36.04 19.11 -3.99
CA ALA A 64 35.40 19.99 -3.03
C ALA A 64 36.43 20.41 -1.95
N PRO A 65 36.53 21.69 -1.59
CA PRO A 65 37.52 22.15 -0.63
C PRO A 65 37.25 21.45 0.71
N VAL A 66 38.29 20.82 1.25
CA VAL A 66 38.25 20.24 2.60
C VAL A 66 38.20 21.39 3.59
N VAL A 67 36.98 21.76 4.01
CA VAL A 67 36.77 22.72 5.09
C VAL A 67 37.19 22.05 6.40
N ARG A 68 38.45 22.26 6.78
CA ARG A 68 38.91 22.09 8.16
C ARG A 68 38.51 23.33 8.96
N ARG A 69 38.20 23.13 10.25
CA ARG A 69 37.69 24.07 11.26
C ARG A 69 36.17 24.26 11.23
N ASN A 70 35.45 24.28 12.36
CA ASN A 70 35.91 24.26 13.77
C ASN A 70 35.58 22.94 14.48
N ASP A 71 36.55 22.34 15.17
CA ASP A 71 36.24 21.57 16.37
C ASP A 71 35.80 22.59 17.44
N MET A 72 34.51 22.61 17.77
CA MET A 72 33.95 23.62 18.66
C MET A 72 33.98 23.12 20.11
N VAL A 73 34.63 23.87 20.99
CA VAL A 73 34.49 23.65 22.44
C VAL A 73 33.09 24.12 22.83
N LEU A 74 32.12 23.18 22.87
CA LEU A 74 30.84 23.42 23.52
C LEU A 74 31.10 23.82 24.98
N GLY A 75 30.30 24.75 25.49
CA GLY A 75 30.34 25.17 26.90
C GLY A 75 29.70 24.11 27.81
N SER A 76 28.64 24.50 28.53
CA SER A 76 27.82 23.56 29.30
C SER A 76 26.86 22.71 28.45
N GLU A 77 26.65 23.08 27.18
CA GLU A 77 25.72 22.45 26.24
C GLU A 77 26.19 21.03 25.82
N THR A 78 25.22 20.16 25.53
CA THR A 78 25.43 18.81 24.97
C THR A 78 25.52 18.85 23.44
N CYS A 79 26.09 17.81 22.83
CA CYS A 79 26.15 17.74 21.35
C CYS A 79 24.75 17.70 20.74
N GLU A 80 23.82 17.04 21.44
CA GLU A 80 22.44 16.83 21.09
C GLU A 80 21.66 18.15 21.07
N GLU A 81 21.70 18.94 22.14
CA GLU A 81 21.09 20.28 22.20
C GLU A 81 21.64 21.22 21.12
N TRP A 82 22.95 21.18 20.89
CA TRP A 82 23.60 21.99 19.86
C TRP A 82 23.16 21.59 18.44
N LEU A 83 23.06 20.28 18.16
CA LEU A 83 22.58 19.73 16.89
C LEU A 83 21.09 20.03 16.66
N GLU A 84 20.25 19.86 17.68
CA GLU A 84 18.81 20.20 17.61
C GLU A 84 18.60 21.68 17.24
N ARG A 85 19.43 22.60 17.75
CA ARG A 85 19.39 24.02 17.35
C ARG A 85 19.98 24.26 15.95
N GLU A 86 21.17 23.76 15.66
CA GLU A 86 21.88 24.15 14.43
C GLU A 86 21.37 23.45 13.16
N ASP A 87 20.83 22.23 13.29
CA ASP A 87 20.23 21.48 12.20
C ASP A 87 18.75 21.81 11.97
N ALA A 88 18.13 22.60 12.85
CA ALA A 88 16.74 23.05 12.69
C ALA A 88 16.53 23.82 11.38
N VAL A 89 15.48 23.43 10.63
CA VAL A 89 15.19 23.98 9.30
C VAL A 89 13.92 24.83 9.31
N PRO A 90 14.03 26.16 9.12
CA PRO A 90 12.91 26.98 8.71
C PRO A 90 12.64 26.76 7.22
N TYR A 91 11.71 25.87 6.89
CA TYR A 91 11.27 25.67 5.50
C TYR A 91 10.48 26.87 4.98
N SER A 92 10.64 27.18 3.70
CA SER A 92 9.96 28.28 2.99
C SER A 92 8.43 28.22 3.04
N ARG A 93 7.87 27.02 3.23
CA ARG A 93 6.43 26.75 3.25
C ARG A 93 6.02 25.99 4.51
N ASP A 94 5.17 26.63 5.31
CA ASP A 94 4.35 25.96 6.30
C ASP A 94 3.13 25.32 5.59
N PHE A 95 3.02 23.99 5.67
CA PHE A 95 1.90 23.26 5.08
C PHE A 95 0.63 23.31 5.93
N ASP A 96 0.72 23.62 7.23
CA ASP A 96 -0.46 23.77 8.08
C ASP A 96 -1.21 25.08 7.73
N GLN A 97 -0.48 26.11 7.25
CA GLN A 97 -1.04 27.34 6.68
C GLN A 97 -1.32 27.26 5.17
N VAL A 98 -0.39 26.70 4.39
CA VAL A 98 -0.46 26.59 2.92
C VAL A 98 -0.49 25.10 2.51
N PRO A 99 -1.64 24.41 2.69
CA PRO A 99 -1.75 22.97 2.51
C PRO A 99 -1.42 22.53 1.09
N ILE A 100 -0.94 21.30 0.92
CA ILE A 100 -0.78 20.68 -0.41
C ILE A 100 -2.13 20.73 -1.15
N LEU A 101 -2.14 21.24 -2.38
CA LEU A 101 -3.34 21.34 -3.22
C LEU A 101 -3.24 20.35 -4.38
N VAL A 102 -4.14 19.38 -4.42
CA VAL A 102 -4.24 18.40 -5.51
C VAL A 102 -5.57 18.57 -6.25
N ALA A 103 -5.50 18.90 -7.54
CA ALA A 103 -6.67 19.12 -8.37
C ALA A 103 -7.02 17.88 -9.22
N GLY A 104 -8.27 17.81 -9.69
CA GLY A 104 -8.79 16.65 -10.44
C GLY A 104 -9.40 15.54 -9.57
N ALA A 105 -9.64 15.79 -8.29
CA ALA A 105 -10.46 14.96 -7.41
C ALA A 105 -11.65 15.77 -6.87
N GLU A 106 -12.67 15.10 -6.32
CA GLU A 106 -13.77 15.77 -5.60
C GLU A 106 -13.22 16.67 -4.47
N LYS A 107 -13.95 17.75 -4.17
CA LYS A 107 -13.50 18.75 -3.21
C LYS A 107 -13.56 18.20 -1.78
N GLU A 108 -12.41 17.77 -1.28
CA GLU A 108 -12.28 17.13 0.03
C GLU A 108 -11.12 17.74 0.84
N ARG A 109 -11.35 18.00 2.12
CA ARG A 109 -10.31 18.38 3.08
C ARG A 109 -10.19 17.25 4.11
N ARG A 110 -9.19 16.38 3.93
CA ARG A 110 -8.90 15.29 4.88
C ARG A 110 -7.96 15.77 5.97
N ASN A 111 -8.16 15.27 7.19
CA ASN A 111 -7.21 15.46 8.28
C ASN A 111 -6.01 14.52 8.08
N CYS A 112 -4.99 14.99 7.38
CA CYS A 112 -3.76 14.25 7.12
C CYS A 112 -2.63 14.76 8.06
N SER A 113 -1.54 14.00 8.19
CA SER A 113 -0.36 14.39 8.99
C SER A 113 0.45 15.58 8.42
N VAL A 114 0.02 16.10 7.27
CA VAL A 114 0.45 17.35 6.64
C VAL A 114 -0.81 18.03 6.08
N GLY A 115 -0.89 19.37 6.14
CA GLY A 115 -2.01 20.09 5.54
C GLY A 115 -2.22 19.71 4.07
N CYS A 116 -3.44 19.30 3.73
CA CYS A 116 -3.77 18.63 2.46
C CYS A 116 -5.21 18.99 2.04
N GLN A 117 -5.39 19.35 0.77
CA GLN A 117 -6.65 19.83 0.20
C GLN A 117 -6.82 19.30 -1.24
N PHE A 118 -7.99 18.74 -1.52
CA PHE A 118 -8.38 18.30 -2.85
C PHE A 118 -9.42 19.23 -3.48
N GLY A 119 -9.37 19.33 -4.81
CA GLY A 119 -10.31 20.11 -5.63
C GLY A 119 -9.67 21.28 -6.35
N TYR A 120 -10.51 22.20 -6.84
CA TYR A 120 -10.08 23.37 -7.60
C TYR A 120 -10.02 24.63 -6.74
N ASP A 121 -9.01 25.46 -6.98
CA ASP A 121 -8.83 26.80 -6.42
C ASP A 121 -8.45 27.74 -7.58
N SER A 122 -9.25 28.79 -7.83
CA SER A 122 -8.99 29.75 -8.92
C SER A 122 -7.79 30.65 -8.66
N ASN A 123 -7.39 30.80 -7.39
CA ASN A 123 -6.43 31.79 -6.96
C ASN A 123 -5.02 31.20 -6.79
N ARG A 124 -4.87 29.88 -7.00
CA ARG A 124 -3.63 29.16 -6.72
C ARG A 124 -3.41 27.99 -7.66
N THR A 125 -2.22 27.92 -8.25
CA THR A 125 -1.77 26.75 -9.02
C THR A 125 -1.67 25.51 -8.10
N PRO A 126 -2.28 24.36 -8.47
CA PRO A 126 -2.17 23.14 -7.70
C PRO A 126 -0.74 22.58 -7.72
N ASP A 127 -0.35 21.94 -6.61
CA ASP A 127 0.91 21.22 -6.48
C ASP A 127 0.92 19.96 -7.37
N ALA A 128 -0.25 19.30 -7.51
CA ALA A 128 -0.42 18.13 -8.37
C ALA A 128 -1.81 18.07 -9.06
N LEU A 129 -1.89 17.32 -10.16
CA LEU A 129 -3.10 17.10 -10.99
C LEU A 129 -3.25 15.63 -11.36
N PHE A 130 -4.44 15.06 -11.17
CA PHE A 130 -4.77 13.71 -11.66
C PHE A 130 -5.05 13.68 -13.18
N GLY A 131 -4.56 12.63 -13.85
CA GLY A 131 -4.97 12.21 -15.21
C GLY A 131 -4.63 13.16 -16.37
N THR A 132 -4.22 14.39 -16.09
CA THR A 132 -3.94 15.42 -17.11
C THR A 132 -2.44 15.58 -17.30
N LEU A 133 -1.95 15.17 -18.47
CA LEU A 133 -0.61 15.52 -18.92
C LEU A 133 -0.62 16.96 -19.44
N ASN A 134 0.04 17.87 -18.73
CA ASN A 134 0.18 19.26 -19.14
C ASN A 134 1.67 19.61 -19.28
N GLU A 135 2.22 19.39 -20.48
CA GLU A 135 3.63 19.63 -20.84
C GLU A 135 4.09 21.08 -20.61
N LYS A 136 3.15 22.02 -20.39
CA LYS A 136 3.42 23.46 -20.19
C LYS A 136 3.23 23.92 -18.75
N SER A 137 2.90 23.03 -17.81
CA SER A 137 2.73 23.38 -16.38
C SER A 137 3.88 22.87 -15.52
N ALA A 138 4.23 23.64 -14.49
CA ALA A 138 5.12 23.20 -13.42
C ALA A 138 4.44 22.24 -12.41
N THR A 139 3.11 22.04 -12.52
CA THR A 139 2.33 21.13 -11.67
C THR A 139 2.70 19.66 -11.90
N VAL A 140 2.76 18.88 -10.83
CA VAL A 140 3.07 17.44 -10.87
C VAL A 140 1.90 16.64 -11.45
N SER A 141 2.13 15.91 -12.54
CA SER A 141 1.17 14.97 -13.14
C SER A 141 1.10 13.65 -12.35
N VAL A 142 -0.12 13.22 -12.02
CA VAL A 142 -0.39 11.99 -11.23
C VAL A 142 -1.20 10.99 -12.03
N HIS A 143 -0.63 9.81 -12.27
CA HIS A 143 -1.38 8.64 -12.75
C HIS A 143 -1.94 7.86 -11.56
N ARG A 144 -3.23 7.51 -11.58
CA ARG A 144 -3.86 6.68 -10.56
C ARG A 144 -4.78 5.65 -11.19
N SER A 145 -4.54 4.38 -10.90
CA SER A 145 -5.38 3.25 -11.34
C SER A 145 -5.23 2.07 -10.38
N MET A 146 -6.30 1.29 -10.18
CA MET A 146 -6.23 0.01 -9.45
C MET A 146 -6.37 -1.19 -10.40
N GLU A 147 -6.41 -0.93 -11.72
CA GLU A 147 -6.51 -1.95 -12.78
C GLU A 147 -5.13 -2.48 -13.21
N SER A 148 -5.07 -3.76 -13.55
CA SER A 148 -3.83 -4.43 -13.99
C SER A 148 -3.24 -3.83 -15.28
N ALA A 149 -1.90 -3.64 -15.29
CA ALA A 149 -1.15 -3.22 -16.46
C ALA A 149 -1.23 -4.22 -17.62
N GLN A 150 -1.51 -5.50 -17.34
CA GLN A 150 -1.75 -6.50 -18.39
C GLN A 150 -3.00 -6.20 -19.23
N TYR A 151 -3.99 -5.47 -18.72
CA TYR A 151 -5.16 -5.02 -19.49
C TYR A 151 -4.97 -3.61 -20.06
N TYR A 152 -4.43 -2.72 -19.22
CA TYR A 152 -4.25 -1.29 -19.49
C TYR A 152 -2.75 -0.95 -19.38
N PRO A 153 -1.95 -1.11 -20.45
CA PRO A 153 -0.50 -1.03 -20.35
C PRO A 153 0.03 0.30 -19.82
N GLU A 154 -0.74 1.38 -19.92
CA GLU A 154 -0.49 2.68 -19.27
C GLU A 154 -0.36 2.62 -17.73
N ASN A 155 -0.81 1.55 -17.08
CA ASN A 155 -0.63 1.32 -15.64
C ASN A 155 0.74 0.71 -15.30
N ASP A 156 1.52 0.23 -16.30
CA ASP A 156 2.94 -0.09 -16.10
C ASP A 156 3.68 1.17 -15.66
N ILE A 157 4.40 1.09 -14.55
CA ILE A 157 5.10 2.24 -13.95
C ILE A 157 6.08 2.84 -14.97
N ALA A 158 6.82 2.01 -15.71
CA ALA A 158 7.80 2.50 -16.68
C ALA A 158 7.13 3.17 -17.89
N LYS A 159 5.96 2.68 -18.35
CA LYS A 159 5.17 3.31 -19.40
C LYS A 159 4.51 4.60 -18.93
N ALA A 160 3.93 4.63 -17.73
CA ALA A 160 3.38 5.87 -17.15
C ALA A 160 4.46 6.96 -17.05
N ARG A 161 5.68 6.61 -16.64
CA ARG A 161 6.85 7.50 -16.65
C ARG A 161 7.19 8.00 -18.05
N ARG A 162 7.27 7.11 -19.05
CA ARG A 162 7.51 7.49 -20.46
C ARG A 162 6.41 8.39 -21.02
N ASN A 163 5.18 8.23 -20.55
CA ASN A 163 4.04 9.10 -20.89
C ASN A 163 4.07 10.45 -20.15
N GLY A 164 5.07 10.74 -19.31
CA GLY A 164 5.22 12.03 -18.62
C GLY A 164 4.54 12.14 -17.25
N TYR A 165 4.09 11.03 -16.65
CA TYR A 165 3.56 11.05 -15.28
C TYR A 165 4.66 11.08 -14.21
N ARG A 166 4.74 12.19 -13.46
CA ARG A 166 5.76 12.39 -12.43
C ARG A 166 5.44 11.69 -11.10
N ILE A 167 4.17 11.35 -10.85
CA ILE A 167 3.76 10.42 -9.78
C ILE A 167 2.88 9.31 -10.38
N VAL A 168 3.11 8.07 -9.96
CA VAL A 168 2.33 6.88 -10.33
C VAL A 168 1.79 6.23 -9.05
N MET A 169 0.48 5.94 -9.06
CA MET A 169 -0.26 5.33 -7.96
C MET A 169 -1.00 4.10 -8.49
N THR A 170 -0.46 2.90 -8.26
CA THR A 170 -1.09 1.64 -8.70
C THR A 170 -1.12 0.59 -7.58
N THR A 171 -1.68 -0.60 -7.84
CA THR A 171 -1.62 -1.72 -6.88
C THR A 171 -0.18 -2.11 -6.54
N SER A 172 0.76 -1.88 -7.46
CA SER A 172 2.18 -2.16 -7.25
C SER A 172 2.75 -1.41 -6.05
N LEU A 173 3.35 -2.15 -5.12
CA LEU A 173 4.10 -1.62 -3.98
C LEU A 173 5.41 -0.93 -4.43
N SER A 174 5.79 -1.09 -5.71
CA SER A 174 6.88 -0.36 -6.38
C SER A 174 6.44 0.98 -6.97
N SER A 175 5.16 1.34 -6.91
CA SER A 175 4.67 2.68 -7.29
C SER A 175 4.97 3.73 -6.20
N ASP A 176 4.94 5.02 -6.53
CA ASP A 176 5.30 6.11 -5.62
C ASP A 176 4.40 6.16 -4.38
N VAL A 177 3.11 5.91 -4.60
CA VAL A 177 2.07 5.86 -3.56
C VAL A 177 1.11 4.72 -3.89
N PRO A 178 1.37 3.50 -3.39
CA PRO A 178 0.58 2.32 -3.73
C PRO A 178 -0.88 2.41 -3.27
N VAL A 179 -1.77 1.81 -4.05
CA VAL A 179 -3.22 1.77 -3.81
C VAL A 179 -3.69 0.31 -3.92
N GLY A 180 -3.59 -0.42 -2.81
CA GLY A 180 -4.01 -1.82 -2.71
C GLY A 180 -5.47 -1.99 -2.28
N TYR A 181 -5.99 -3.21 -2.45
CA TYR A 181 -7.35 -3.62 -2.06
C TYR A 181 -7.43 -4.14 -0.61
N PHE A 182 -6.71 -3.50 0.32
CA PHE A 182 -6.64 -3.93 1.72
C PHE A 182 -6.79 -2.75 2.67
N SER A 183 -7.52 -2.97 3.76
CA SER A 183 -7.70 -2.04 4.86
C SER A 183 -8.32 -2.77 6.04
N TRP A 184 -7.93 -2.43 7.27
CA TRP A 184 -8.59 -2.92 8.48
C TRP A 184 -10.02 -2.38 8.64
N ALA A 185 -10.29 -1.17 8.12
CA ALA A 185 -11.62 -0.55 8.19
C ALA A 185 -12.61 -1.08 7.14
N GLU A 186 -12.12 -1.56 5.99
CA GLU A 186 -12.99 -2.08 4.92
C GLU A 186 -13.21 -3.61 5.02
N TYR A 187 -12.25 -4.33 5.60
CA TYR A 187 -12.26 -5.78 5.69
C TYR A 187 -12.13 -6.23 7.14
N ASP A 188 -13.16 -6.91 7.67
CA ASP A 188 -13.08 -7.61 8.95
C ASP A 188 -12.24 -8.90 8.81
N ILE A 189 -10.94 -8.71 8.59
CA ILE A 189 -9.97 -9.79 8.37
C ILE A 189 -9.81 -10.65 9.63
N MET A 190 -10.14 -10.12 10.82
CA MET A 190 -10.07 -10.84 12.09
C MET A 190 -11.40 -11.48 12.53
N ALA A 191 -12.48 -11.36 11.74
CA ALA A 191 -13.74 -12.07 11.96
C ALA A 191 -13.51 -13.56 12.26
N PRO A 192 -14.13 -14.14 13.30
CA PRO A 192 -13.96 -15.56 13.63
C PRO A 192 -14.49 -16.44 12.48
N PRO A 193 -13.78 -17.52 12.10
CA PRO A 193 -14.20 -18.39 11.01
C PRO A 193 -15.47 -19.16 11.37
N GLU A 194 -16.50 -19.04 10.54
CA GLU A 194 -17.74 -19.83 10.69
C GLU A 194 -17.54 -21.31 10.26
N PRO A 195 -18.37 -22.25 10.77
CA PRO A 195 -18.34 -23.66 10.39
C PRO A 195 -18.53 -23.88 8.89
N LYS A 196 -17.66 -24.71 8.29
CA LYS A 196 -17.73 -25.04 6.86
C LYS A 196 -18.78 -26.12 6.64
N THR A 197 -19.91 -25.73 6.05
CA THR A 197 -21.15 -26.52 5.98
C THR A 197 -21.55 -26.94 4.58
N GLU A 198 -20.95 -26.35 3.54
CA GLU A 198 -21.22 -26.74 2.15
C GLU A 198 -20.51 -28.06 1.81
N LYS A 199 -21.12 -28.85 0.91
CA LYS A 199 -20.56 -30.14 0.50
C LYS A 199 -19.42 -30.01 -0.51
N ALA A 200 -19.43 -28.95 -1.32
CA ALA A 200 -18.32 -28.68 -2.22
C ALA A 200 -17.13 -28.12 -1.42
N LEU A 201 -15.91 -28.47 -1.80
CA LEU A 201 -14.71 -28.05 -1.07
C LEU A 201 -14.43 -26.56 -1.27
N ALA A 202 -14.63 -26.07 -2.50
CA ALA A 202 -14.37 -24.69 -2.89
C ALA A 202 -15.59 -24.03 -3.53
N ALA A 203 -15.60 -22.70 -3.53
CA ALA A 203 -16.51 -21.91 -4.34
C ALA A 203 -15.77 -20.92 -5.26
N ALA A 204 -16.35 -20.67 -6.43
CA ALA A 204 -15.82 -19.78 -7.45
C ALA A 204 -16.82 -18.67 -7.83
N PHE A 205 -16.34 -17.43 -7.86
CA PHE A 205 -17.11 -16.24 -8.22
C PHE A 205 -16.42 -15.54 -9.39
N ILE A 206 -16.42 -16.18 -10.56
CA ILE A 206 -15.72 -15.73 -11.76
C ILE A 206 -16.72 -15.44 -12.87
N SER A 207 -16.85 -14.18 -13.30
CA SER A 207 -17.76 -13.77 -14.38
C SER A 207 -17.05 -13.29 -15.66
N ASN A 208 -15.81 -12.82 -15.56
CA ASN A 208 -14.98 -12.52 -16.74
C ASN A 208 -14.28 -13.80 -17.23
N CYS A 209 -14.83 -14.43 -18.27
CA CYS A 209 -14.25 -15.67 -18.82
C CYS A 209 -13.08 -15.40 -19.80
N GLY A 210 -12.85 -14.16 -20.22
CA GLY A 210 -11.78 -13.74 -21.15
C GLY A 210 -10.52 -13.25 -20.42
N ALA A 211 -10.06 -13.98 -19.42
CA ALA A 211 -8.93 -13.55 -18.59
C ALA A 211 -7.58 -13.60 -19.34
N ARG A 212 -6.67 -12.66 -19.06
CA ARG A 212 -5.28 -12.64 -19.59
C ARG A 212 -4.34 -13.53 -18.76
N ASN A 213 -4.83 -14.68 -18.29
CA ASN A 213 -4.05 -15.70 -17.58
C ASN A 213 -4.69 -17.09 -17.74
N PHE A 214 -4.13 -18.10 -17.08
CA PHE A 214 -4.51 -19.51 -17.19
C PHE A 214 -5.61 -19.95 -16.20
N ARG A 215 -6.38 -19.02 -15.61
CA ARG A 215 -7.26 -19.35 -14.46
C ARG A 215 -8.43 -20.29 -14.78
N LEU A 216 -8.95 -20.26 -16.01
CA LEU A 216 -10.04 -21.17 -16.39
C LEU A 216 -9.50 -22.57 -16.69
N GLN A 217 -8.31 -22.68 -17.26
CA GLN A 217 -7.60 -23.95 -17.44
C GLN A 217 -7.31 -24.61 -16.09
N VAL A 218 -7.06 -23.81 -15.04
CA VAL A 218 -6.94 -24.30 -13.65
C VAL A 218 -8.29 -24.78 -13.11
N LEU A 219 -9.38 -24.02 -13.33
CA LEU A 219 -10.72 -24.44 -12.92
C LEU A 219 -11.12 -25.78 -13.58
N ASP A 220 -10.96 -25.86 -14.91
CA ASP A 220 -11.07 -27.08 -15.72
C ASP A 220 -10.27 -28.26 -15.12
N ALA A 221 -9.02 -28.02 -14.75
CA ALA A 221 -8.11 -29.05 -14.24
C ALA A 221 -8.52 -29.52 -12.84
N LEU A 222 -8.90 -28.62 -11.93
CA LEU A 222 -9.43 -28.98 -10.60
C LEU A 222 -10.74 -29.79 -10.71
N GLU A 223 -11.65 -29.41 -11.61
CA GLU A 223 -12.88 -30.17 -11.89
C GLU A 223 -12.59 -31.57 -12.47
N LYS A 224 -11.60 -31.68 -13.36
CA LYS A 224 -11.13 -32.98 -13.91
C LYS A 224 -10.53 -33.88 -12.83
N LEU A 225 -9.74 -33.30 -11.92
CA LEU A 225 -9.18 -33.94 -10.72
C LEU A 225 -10.23 -34.24 -9.62
N LYS A 226 -11.52 -34.00 -9.91
CA LYS A 226 -12.66 -34.30 -9.03
C LYS A 226 -12.70 -33.51 -7.73
N ILE A 227 -12.05 -32.34 -7.69
CA ILE A 227 -12.27 -31.36 -6.61
C ILE A 227 -13.71 -30.84 -6.73
N PRO A 228 -14.58 -31.02 -5.72
CA PRO A 228 -15.94 -30.49 -5.75
C PRO A 228 -15.92 -28.95 -5.65
N ILE A 229 -16.43 -28.26 -6.67
CA ILE A 229 -16.43 -26.79 -6.78
C ILE A 229 -17.84 -26.29 -7.11
N ASP A 230 -18.35 -25.36 -6.30
CA ASP A 230 -19.58 -24.60 -6.59
C ASP A 230 -19.23 -23.27 -7.28
N SER A 231 -19.54 -23.15 -8.57
CA SER A 231 -19.30 -21.98 -9.40
C SER A 231 -20.58 -21.14 -9.54
N TYR A 232 -20.59 -19.99 -8.86
CA TYR A 232 -21.70 -19.02 -8.83
C TYR A 232 -21.59 -17.91 -9.89
N GLY A 233 -20.38 -17.68 -10.42
CA GLY A 233 -20.11 -16.67 -11.45
C GLY A 233 -20.65 -17.07 -12.83
N ALA A 234 -20.46 -16.21 -13.84
CA ALA A 234 -20.89 -16.53 -15.21
C ALA A 234 -20.07 -17.67 -15.85
N CYS A 235 -18.81 -17.89 -15.44
CA CYS A 235 -17.97 -18.97 -15.94
C CYS A 235 -18.19 -20.26 -15.14
N HIS A 236 -18.31 -21.40 -15.82
CA HIS A 236 -18.56 -22.73 -15.22
C HIS A 236 -19.80 -22.81 -14.31
N ARG A 237 -20.77 -21.89 -14.50
CA ARG A 237 -21.96 -21.70 -13.65
C ARG A 237 -22.74 -22.98 -13.39
N ASN A 238 -22.38 -23.70 -12.32
CA ASN A 238 -22.96 -24.99 -11.93
C ASN A 238 -23.81 -24.87 -10.65
N ARG A 239 -23.78 -23.71 -10.00
CA ARG A 239 -24.48 -23.40 -8.76
C ARG A 239 -25.26 -22.10 -8.91
N ASP A 240 -26.58 -22.18 -8.92
CA ASP A 240 -27.45 -21.01 -9.00
C ASP A 240 -27.72 -20.38 -7.63
N GLY A 241 -27.99 -19.07 -7.64
CA GLY A 241 -28.43 -18.30 -6.49
C GLY A 241 -27.93 -16.86 -6.52
N ARG A 242 -28.80 -15.90 -6.16
CA ARG A 242 -28.37 -14.53 -5.85
C ARG A 242 -27.89 -14.49 -4.39
N VAL A 243 -26.66 -14.93 -4.16
CA VAL A 243 -26.02 -14.96 -2.84
C VAL A 243 -25.15 -13.73 -2.61
N ASN A 244 -25.00 -13.30 -1.35
CA ASN A 244 -23.88 -12.46 -0.97
C ASN A 244 -22.59 -13.30 -1.03
N LYS A 245 -21.57 -12.82 -1.76
CA LYS A 245 -20.31 -13.55 -1.98
C LYS A 245 -19.60 -13.92 -0.68
N VAL A 246 -19.42 -12.97 0.24
CA VAL A 246 -18.70 -13.21 1.50
C VAL A 246 -19.47 -14.18 2.39
N GLU A 247 -20.79 -13.99 2.52
CA GLU A 247 -21.65 -14.87 3.32
C GLU A 247 -21.77 -16.29 2.74
N ALA A 248 -21.62 -16.44 1.41
CA ALA A 248 -21.46 -17.76 0.78
C ALA A 248 -20.09 -18.37 1.12
N LEU A 249 -18.99 -17.64 0.87
CA LEU A 249 -17.62 -18.11 1.08
C LEU A 249 -17.34 -18.58 2.51
N LYS A 250 -17.99 -17.97 3.52
CA LYS A 250 -17.90 -18.38 4.93
C LYS A 250 -18.17 -19.88 5.15
N ARG A 251 -19.03 -20.51 4.33
CA ARG A 251 -19.41 -21.92 4.46
C ARG A 251 -18.51 -22.90 3.70
N TYR A 252 -17.55 -22.43 2.89
CA TYR A 252 -16.63 -23.26 2.11
C TYR A 252 -15.24 -23.36 2.73
N LYS A 253 -14.56 -24.51 2.57
CA LYS A 253 -13.17 -24.69 3.04
C LYS A 253 -12.17 -23.87 2.23
N PHE A 254 -12.44 -23.70 0.95
CA PHE A 254 -11.59 -22.94 0.03
C PHE A 254 -12.36 -21.89 -0.76
N SER A 255 -11.67 -20.84 -1.16
CA SER A 255 -12.16 -19.81 -2.08
C SER A 255 -11.24 -19.76 -3.30
N LEU A 256 -11.79 -19.89 -4.51
CA LEU A 256 -11.00 -19.74 -5.74
C LEU A 256 -10.81 -18.24 -6.04
N ALA A 257 -9.82 -17.64 -5.37
CA ALA A 257 -9.45 -16.23 -5.47
C ALA A 257 -8.57 -15.99 -6.71
N PHE A 258 -9.13 -16.29 -7.89
CA PHE A 258 -8.40 -16.21 -9.15
C PHE A 258 -8.50 -14.82 -9.78
N GLU A 259 -7.37 -14.14 -9.92
CA GLU A 259 -7.26 -12.83 -10.56
C GLU A 259 -7.42 -12.88 -12.06
N ASN A 260 -7.67 -11.71 -12.67
CA ASN A 260 -7.88 -11.57 -14.11
C ASN A 260 -6.56 -11.63 -14.93
N SER A 261 -5.42 -11.54 -14.27
CA SER A 261 -4.06 -11.41 -14.80
C SER A 261 -3.04 -11.80 -13.72
N ASN A 262 -1.79 -12.09 -14.12
CA ASN A 262 -0.73 -12.52 -13.20
C ASN A 262 0.35 -11.44 -13.09
N GLU A 263 0.15 -10.47 -12.22
CA GLU A 263 0.99 -9.27 -12.09
C GLU A 263 1.43 -9.06 -10.64
N GLU A 264 2.69 -8.64 -10.44
CA GLU A 264 3.25 -8.40 -9.11
C GLU A 264 2.37 -7.41 -8.31
N ASP A 265 2.04 -7.74 -7.06
CA ASP A 265 1.11 -7.01 -6.18
C ASP A 265 -0.32 -6.79 -6.69
N TYR A 266 -0.70 -7.38 -7.82
CA TYR A 266 -2.10 -7.35 -8.26
C TYR A 266 -2.92 -8.35 -7.45
N VAL A 267 -3.24 -7.96 -6.21
CA VAL A 267 -4.00 -8.71 -5.22
C VAL A 267 -5.24 -7.90 -4.86
N THR A 268 -6.41 -8.39 -5.27
CA THR A 268 -7.67 -7.63 -5.23
C THR A 268 -8.60 -8.11 -4.12
N GLU A 269 -9.85 -7.62 -4.13
CA GLU A 269 -10.89 -7.99 -3.18
C GLU A 269 -11.14 -9.51 -3.10
N LYS A 270 -10.82 -10.27 -4.15
CA LYS A 270 -10.97 -11.74 -4.21
C LYS A 270 -10.17 -12.42 -3.12
N TYR A 271 -8.94 -11.96 -2.90
CA TYR A 271 -8.07 -12.49 -1.87
C TYR A 271 -8.54 -12.06 -0.48
N PHE A 272 -8.71 -10.77 -0.23
CA PHE A 272 -9.06 -10.26 1.10
C PHE A 272 -10.47 -10.67 1.57
N GLN A 273 -11.46 -10.78 0.68
CA GLN A 273 -12.78 -11.35 1.02
C GLN A 273 -12.70 -12.82 1.44
N SER A 274 -11.72 -13.58 0.93
CA SER A 274 -11.47 -14.96 1.36
C SER A 274 -10.93 -14.99 2.80
N LEU A 275 -10.03 -14.06 3.14
CA LEU A 275 -9.54 -13.91 4.51
C LEU A 275 -10.66 -13.49 5.47
N VAL A 276 -11.51 -12.52 5.10
CA VAL A 276 -12.70 -12.13 5.89
C VAL A 276 -13.59 -13.34 6.16
N ALA A 277 -13.96 -14.10 5.11
CA ALA A 277 -14.78 -15.30 5.23
C ALA A 277 -14.13 -16.48 6.01
N GLY A 278 -12.86 -16.35 6.43
CA GLY A 278 -12.15 -17.37 7.19
C GLY A 278 -12.06 -18.69 6.41
N THR A 279 -11.77 -18.59 5.12
CA THR A 279 -11.61 -19.71 4.17
C THR A 279 -10.22 -19.60 3.54
N ILE A 280 -9.64 -20.72 3.10
CA ILE A 280 -8.27 -20.72 2.54
C ILE A 280 -8.35 -20.26 1.07
N PRO A 281 -7.79 -19.09 0.70
CA PRO A 281 -7.70 -18.69 -0.71
C PRO A 281 -6.79 -19.64 -1.50
N VAL A 282 -7.31 -20.14 -2.61
CA VAL A 282 -6.56 -20.76 -3.70
C VAL A 282 -6.39 -19.70 -4.78
N VAL A 283 -5.14 -19.33 -5.09
CA VAL A 283 -4.83 -18.14 -5.89
C VAL A 283 -4.18 -18.52 -7.22
N VAL A 284 -4.68 -17.92 -8.28
CA VAL A 284 -4.00 -17.73 -9.57
C VAL A 284 -3.94 -16.22 -9.76
N GLY A 285 -2.74 -15.62 -9.81
CA GLY A 285 -2.62 -14.17 -9.83
C GLY A 285 -1.19 -13.69 -9.57
N ALA A 286 -1.03 -12.80 -8.58
CA ALA A 286 0.26 -12.19 -8.24
C ALA A 286 1.34 -13.26 -7.93
N PRO A 287 2.47 -13.29 -8.66
CA PRO A 287 3.53 -14.29 -8.45
C PRO A 287 4.13 -14.28 -7.04
N ASN A 288 4.01 -13.15 -6.34
CA ASN A 288 4.50 -12.90 -4.99
C ASN A 288 3.40 -12.98 -3.91
N ILE A 289 2.27 -13.65 -4.15
CA ILE A 289 1.13 -13.73 -3.21
C ILE A 289 1.49 -14.17 -1.78
N GLN A 290 2.61 -14.88 -1.58
CA GLN A 290 3.10 -15.24 -0.25
C GLN A 290 3.47 -14.02 0.62
N ASP A 291 3.83 -12.89 0.02
CA ASP A 291 4.05 -11.60 0.71
C ASP A 291 2.78 -11.07 1.41
N TYR A 292 1.62 -11.55 0.95
CA TYR A 292 0.27 -11.19 1.40
C TYR A 292 -0.33 -12.24 2.36
N ALA A 293 0.40 -13.31 2.68
CA ALA A 293 -0.10 -14.38 3.55
C ALA A 293 -0.15 -13.92 5.02
N PRO A 294 -1.31 -13.96 5.71
CA PRO A 294 -1.38 -13.61 7.14
C PRO A 294 -0.62 -14.60 8.03
N GLY A 295 -0.43 -15.85 7.61
CA GLY A 295 0.40 -16.83 8.31
C GLY A 295 0.77 -18.07 7.49
N PRO A 296 1.62 -18.98 8.01
CA PRO A 296 2.01 -20.20 7.31
C PRO A 296 0.81 -21.07 6.92
N GLY A 297 0.79 -21.56 5.68
CA GLY A 297 -0.28 -22.42 5.17
C GLY A 297 -1.64 -21.74 4.95
N SER A 298 -1.75 -20.42 5.14
CA SER A 298 -3.00 -19.67 4.97
C SER A 298 -3.40 -19.40 3.51
N VAL A 299 -2.55 -19.72 2.54
CA VAL A 299 -2.76 -19.50 1.10
C VAL A 299 -2.25 -20.70 0.31
N LEU A 300 -3.01 -21.15 -0.69
CA LEU A 300 -2.56 -22.08 -1.71
C LEU A 300 -2.33 -21.31 -3.02
N HIS A 301 -1.16 -21.43 -3.64
CA HIS A 301 -0.81 -20.68 -4.85
C HIS A 301 -0.58 -21.64 -6.02
N ILE A 302 -1.25 -21.37 -7.14
CA ILE A 302 -1.08 -22.07 -8.42
C ILE A 302 -0.37 -21.07 -9.35
N LYS A 303 0.96 -21.19 -9.45
CA LYS A 303 1.84 -20.29 -10.20
C LYS A 303 1.91 -20.69 -11.68
N ALA A 304 1.74 -21.97 -11.97
CA ALA A 304 1.62 -22.54 -13.32
C ALA A 304 0.63 -23.72 -13.34
N LEU A 305 0.37 -24.31 -14.50
CA LEU A 305 -0.61 -25.42 -14.63
C LEU A 305 -0.09 -26.71 -13.99
N GLU A 306 1.23 -26.87 -13.94
CA GLU A 306 1.94 -27.98 -13.30
C GLU A 306 1.68 -28.05 -11.79
N ASP A 307 1.35 -26.93 -11.13
CA ASP A 307 1.06 -26.88 -9.70
C ASP A 307 -0.31 -27.47 -9.34
N VAL A 308 -1.22 -27.59 -10.31
CA VAL A 308 -2.65 -27.87 -10.04
C VAL A 308 -2.87 -29.22 -9.37
N GLU A 309 -2.14 -30.26 -9.79
CA GLU A 309 -2.23 -31.60 -9.16
C GLU A 309 -1.77 -31.57 -7.70
N THR A 310 -0.66 -30.87 -7.43
CA THR A 310 -0.11 -30.71 -6.07
C THR A 310 -1.09 -29.93 -5.18
N VAL A 311 -1.63 -28.83 -5.68
CA VAL A 311 -2.60 -28.00 -4.92
C VAL A 311 -3.93 -28.74 -4.71
N ALA A 312 -4.43 -29.48 -5.71
CA ALA A 312 -5.61 -30.34 -5.57
C ALA A 312 -5.41 -31.41 -4.49
N LYS A 313 -4.23 -32.05 -4.44
CA LYS A 313 -3.86 -33.00 -3.39
C LYS A 313 -3.89 -32.34 -2.00
N THR A 314 -3.25 -31.17 -1.85
CA THR A 314 -3.26 -30.42 -0.58
C THR A 314 -4.67 -29.97 -0.18
N MET A 315 -5.53 -29.58 -1.13
CA MET A 315 -6.95 -29.26 -0.85
C MET A 315 -7.68 -30.47 -0.26
N ASN A 316 -7.49 -31.67 -0.82
CA ASN A 316 -8.08 -32.90 -0.30
C ASN A 316 -7.52 -33.25 1.09
N GLU A 317 -6.19 -33.24 1.27
CA GLU A 317 -5.52 -33.52 2.56
C GLU A 317 -6.02 -32.59 3.69
N LEU A 318 -6.12 -31.29 3.42
CA LEU A 318 -6.70 -30.31 4.36
C LEU A 318 -8.22 -30.51 4.53
N SER A 319 -8.94 -30.97 3.51
CA SER A 319 -10.38 -31.25 3.63
C SER A 319 -10.68 -32.44 4.54
N GLU A 320 -9.79 -33.44 4.57
CA GLU A 320 -9.93 -34.66 5.36
C GLU A 320 -9.33 -34.55 6.76
N ASN A 321 -8.42 -33.59 7.00
CA ASN A 321 -7.74 -33.37 8.28
C ASN A 321 -8.13 -32.01 8.92
N PRO A 322 -9.13 -31.98 9.83
CA PRO A 322 -9.54 -30.76 10.52
C PRO A 322 -8.42 -30.06 11.30
N THR A 323 -7.47 -30.81 11.86
CA THR A 323 -6.34 -30.24 12.60
C THR A 323 -5.41 -29.47 11.67
N ALA A 324 -5.08 -30.03 10.51
CA ALA A 324 -4.25 -29.35 9.51
C ALA A 324 -4.97 -28.12 8.92
N TYR A 325 -6.26 -28.24 8.60
CA TYR A 325 -7.08 -27.11 8.14
C TYR A 325 -7.14 -25.96 9.16
N ASN A 326 -7.37 -26.28 10.44
CA ASN A 326 -7.41 -25.28 11.50
C ASN A 326 -6.05 -24.62 11.72
N GLN A 327 -4.94 -25.35 11.52
CA GLN A 327 -3.59 -24.77 11.59
C GLN A 327 -3.37 -23.70 10.51
N SER A 328 -3.91 -23.86 9.29
CA SER A 328 -3.89 -22.83 8.23
C SER A 328 -4.69 -21.56 8.57
N LEU A 329 -5.67 -21.65 9.47
CA LEU A 329 -6.49 -20.52 9.93
C LEU A 329 -6.10 -20.00 11.33
N ARG A 330 -5.06 -20.57 11.94
CA ARG A 330 -4.64 -20.26 13.33
C ARG A 330 -4.32 -18.78 13.58
N TRP A 331 -3.85 -18.07 12.54
CA TRP A 331 -3.63 -16.63 12.54
C TRP A 331 -4.87 -15.79 12.86
N LYS A 332 -6.09 -16.33 12.67
CA LYS A 332 -7.36 -15.69 13.09
C LYS A 332 -7.48 -15.54 14.61
N PHE A 333 -6.77 -16.37 15.37
CA PHE A 333 -6.85 -16.44 16.83
C PHE A 333 -5.59 -15.89 17.51
N GLU A 334 -4.41 -16.16 16.94
CA GLU A 334 -3.12 -15.70 17.47
C GLU A 334 -2.68 -14.33 16.91
N GLY A 335 -3.41 -13.82 15.91
CA GLY A 335 -3.03 -12.65 15.12
C GLY A 335 -2.19 -13.01 13.89
N PRO A 336 -2.16 -12.15 12.86
CA PRO A 336 -1.37 -12.36 11.67
C PRO A 336 0.10 -12.00 11.90
N SER A 337 0.97 -12.40 10.97
CA SER A 337 2.40 -12.08 10.97
C SER A 337 2.65 -10.56 10.96
N ASP A 338 3.76 -10.12 11.55
CA ASP A 338 4.17 -8.71 11.51
C ASP A 338 4.37 -8.18 10.09
N SER A 339 4.74 -9.05 9.14
CA SER A 339 4.81 -8.72 7.70
C SER A 339 3.44 -8.35 7.14
N PHE A 340 2.42 -9.14 7.46
CA PHE A 340 1.05 -8.88 7.03
C PHE A 340 0.48 -7.63 7.71
N LYS A 341 0.74 -7.42 9.01
CA LYS A 341 0.37 -6.17 9.69
C LYS A 341 1.02 -4.98 8.98
N ALA A 342 2.34 -5.00 8.81
CA ALA A 342 3.10 -3.95 8.14
C ALA A 342 2.62 -3.67 6.71
N LEU A 343 2.09 -4.67 5.99
CA LEU A 343 1.42 -4.46 4.70
C LEU A 343 0.08 -3.73 4.87
N VAL A 344 -0.86 -4.29 5.64
CA VAL A 344 -2.23 -3.77 5.76
C VAL A 344 -2.27 -2.39 6.46
N ASP A 345 -1.39 -2.17 7.43
CA ASP A 345 -1.23 -0.89 8.15
C ASP A 345 -0.86 0.28 7.22
N MET A 346 -0.40 0.05 5.98
CA MET A 346 -0.23 1.13 4.99
C MET A 346 -1.57 1.81 4.66
N ALA A 347 -2.68 1.08 4.75
CA ALA A 347 -4.01 1.61 4.47
C ALA A 347 -4.60 2.43 5.63
N ALA A 348 -4.04 2.32 6.84
CA ALA A 348 -4.41 3.16 7.98
C ALA A 348 -4.20 4.66 7.70
N VAL A 349 -3.34 4.99 6.73
CA VAL A 349 -3.29 6.33 6.13
C VAL A 349 -3.81 6.26 4.70
N HIS A 350 -4.97 6.89 4.47
CA HIS A 350 -5.65 6.91 3.18
C HIS A 350 -4.69 7.34 2.04
N SER A 351 -4.82 6.72 0.87
CA SER A 351 -3.91 6.95 -0.28
C SER A 351 -3.77 8.44 -0.66
N SER A 352 -4.85 9.22 -0.57
CA SER A 352 -4.84 10.68 -0.75
C SER A 352 -3.93 11.41 0.25
N CYS A 353 -3.94 11.02 1.52
CA CYS A 353 -3.03 11.59 2.52
C CYS A 353 -1.57 11.18 2.24
N ARG A 354 -1.33 9.92 1.84
CA ARG A 354 0.01 9.46 1.44
C ARG A 354 0.55 10.21 0.21
N LEU A 355 -0.31 10.58 -0.74
CA LEU A 355 0.06 11.47 -1.85
C LEU A 355 0.47 12.86 -1.37
N CYS A 356 -0.28 13.48 -0.45
CA CYS A 356 0.11 14.76 0.13
C CYS A 356 1.43 14.70 0.90
N ILE A 357 1.68 13.62 1.66
CA ILE A 357 2.96 13.39 2.36
C ILE A 357 4.10 13.25 1.35
N HIS A 358 3.91 12.49 0.27
CA HIS A 358 4.91 12.32 -0.79
C HIS A 358 5.23 13.66 -1.46
N LEU A 359 4.22 14.43 -1.88
CA LEU A 359 4.39 15.77 -2.47
C LEU A 359 5.09 16.75 -1.53
N ALA A 360 4.69 16.79 -0.25
CA ALA A 360 5.33 17.65 0.75
C ALA A 360 6.80 17.27 1.00
N THR A 361 7.12 15.96 0.97
CA THR A 361 8.49 15.46 1.03
C THR A 361 9.29 15.91 -0.20
N MET A 362 8.78 15.71 -1.42
CA MET A 362 9.44 16.19 -2.65
C MET A 362 9.72 17.69 -2.65
N ILE A 363 8.81 18.51 -2.10
CA ILE A 363 8.98 19.97 -1.98
C ILE A 363 10.13 20.28 -1.02
N ARG A 364 10.17 19.65 0.16
CA ARG A 364 11.26 19.84 1.13
C ARG A 364 12.61 19.38 0.60
N ASP A 365 12.68 18.23 -0.06
CA ASP A 365 13.92 17.70 -0.62
C ASP A 365 14.47 18.58 -1.76
N LYS A 366 13.58 19.19 -2.55
CA LYS A 366 13.95 20.20 -3.56
C LYS A 366 14.50 21.48 -2.91
N GLU A 367 13.91 21.92 -1.80
CA GLU A 367 14.38 23.10 -1.07
C GLU A 367 15.75 22.85 -0.41
N GLU A 368 15.93 21.69 0.24
CA GLU A 368 17.18 21.26 0.87
C GLU A 368 18.32 21.06 -0.14
N SER A 369 17.98 20.70 -1.38
CA SER A 369 18.94 20.58 -2.49
C SER A 369 19.31 21.93 -3.13
N SER A 370 18.71 23.05 -2.71
CA SER A 370 18.93 24.35 -3.35
C SER A 370 20.23 25.03 -2.87
N PRO A 371 20.95 25.79 -3.74
CA PRO A 371 22.22 26.41 -3.36
C PRO A 371 22.15 27.43 -2.21
N GLY A 372 20.96 27.98 -1.93
CA GLY A 372 20.72 28.93 -0.85
C GLY A 372 20.39 28.29 0.51
N PHE A 373 20.26 26.95 0.57
CA PHE A 373 19.89 26.26 1.78
C PHE A 373 21.03 26.23 2.81
N LYS A 374 20.73 26.50 4.10
CA LYS A 374 21.73 26.47 5.19
C LYS A 374 22.33 25.07 5.28
N ARG A 375 23.65 24.94 5.11
CA ARG A 375 24.35 23.68 5.40
C ARG A 375 24.23 23.36 6.88
N ARG A 376 23.70 22.18 7.17
CA ARG A 376 23.50 21.63 8.52
C ARG A 376 24.76 20.85 8.96
N PRO A 377 25.25 21.03 10.20
CA PRO A 377 26.31 20.19 10.76
C PRO A 377 26.02 18.69 10.73
N CYS A 378 24.80 18.27 11.09
CA CYS A 378 24.32 16.88 11.13
C CYS A 378 25.09 15.89 12.02
N ARG A 379 26.21 16.32 12.61
CA ARG A 379 27.02 15.56 13.57
C ARG A 379 27.86 16.51 14.43
N CYS A 380 28.18 16.08 15.64
CA CYS A 380 28.97 16.81 16.61
C CYS A 380 30.07 15.89 17.17
N THR A 381 31.30 16.41 17.32
CA THR A 381 32.43 15.65 17.85
C THR A 381 32.80 16.18 19.24
N ARG A 382 32.87 15.30 20.25
CA ARG A 382 33.29 15.65 21.61
C ARG A 382 34.32 14.64 22.10
N GLY A 383 35.59 15.05 22.14
CA GLY A 383 36.70 14.13 22.39
C GLY A 383 36.87 13.14 21.24
N SER A 384 36.81 11.84 21.53
CA SER A 384 36.85 10.76 20.54
C SER A 384 35.48 10.27 20.07
N GLU A 385 34.39 10.80 20.61
CA GLU A 385 33.03 10.39 20.26
C GLU A 385 32.41 11.35 19.23
N ILE A 386 31.74 10.79 18.23
CA ILE A 386 30.93 11.54 17.25
C ILE A 386 29.47 11.19 17.52
N VAL A 387 28.62 12.20 17.70
CA VAL A 387 27.17 12.07 17.75
C VAL A 387 26.62 12.41 16.37
N HIS A 388 25.91 11.48 15.74
CA HIS A 388 25.21 11.66 14.47
C HIS A 388 23.75 12.06 14.73
N HIS A 389 23.25 13.05 13.98
CA HIS A 389 21.84 13.46 14.00
C HIS A 389 21.10 12.81 12.84
N VAL A 390 20.07 12.04 13.16
CA VAL A 390 19.21 11.30 12.21
C VAL A 390 17.77 11.75 12.41
N TYR A 391 17.06 11.98 11.31
CA TYR A 391 15.64 12.35 11.33
C TYR A 391 14.80 11.12 11.05
N VAL A 392 13.90 10.75 11.96
CA VAL A 392 13.06 9.56 11.80
C VAL A 392 11.59 9.93 11.90
N ARG A 393 10.76 9.46 10.97
CA ARG A 393 9.29 9.56 11.06
C ARG A 393 8.63 8.19 11.02
N GLU A 394 7.47 8.06 11.61
CA GLU A 394 6.60 6.93 11.32
C GLU A 394 6.12 6.96 9.86
N ARG A 395 6.10 5.82 9.18
CA ARG A 395 5.49 5.66 7.85
C ARG A 395 4.01 6.07 7.90
N GLY A 396 3.64 7.09 7.13
CA GLY A 396 2.29 7.67 7.13
C GLY A 396 2.19 8.98 7.93
N ARG A 397 3.24 9.37 8.66
CA ARG A 397 3.41 10.72 9.21
C ARG A 397 4.35 11.55 8.33
N PHE A 398 4.20 12.87 8.38
CA PHE A 398 5.07 13.80 7.65
C PHE A 398 6.16 14.41 8.54
N LYS A 399 5.81 14.79 9.77
CA LYS A 399 6.74 15.36 10.77
C LYS A 399 7.77 14.30 11.17
N MET A 400 9.02 14.73 11.35
CA MET A 400 10.19 13.90 11.66
C MET A 400 10.73 14.28 13.03
N GLU A 401 11.29 13.29 13.72
CA GLU A 401 11.78 13.38 15.08
C GLU A 401 13.31 13.22 15.10
N SER A 402 13.98 14.03 15.93
CA SER A 402 15.42 13.97 16.13
C SER A 402 15.83 12.73 16.93
N ILE A 403 16.72 11.93 16.33
CA ILE A 403 17.37 10.75 16.89
C ILE A 403 18.88 10.97 16.87
N PHE A 404 19.56 10.61 17.97
CA PHE A 404 20.99 10.79 18.14
C PHE A 404 21.70 9.44 18.31
N LEU A 405 22.71 9.17 17.50
CA LEU A 405 23.50 7.94 17.55
C LEU A 405 24.97 8.25 17.84
N ARG A 406 25.57 7.55 18.80
CA ARG A 406 27.00 7.71 19.17
C ARG A 406 27.87 6.78 18.35
N SER A 407 29.04 7.24 17.90
CA SER A 407 29.97 6.49 17.06
C SER A 407 30.47 5.17 17.69
N GLY A 408 30.46 5.07 19.01
CA GLY A 408 30.77 3.83 19.73
C GLY A 408 29.68 2.74 19.65
N ASN A 409 28.50 3.04 19.10
CA ASN A 409 27.37 2.11 19.02
C ASN A 409 26.50 2.38 17.77
N LEU A 410 27.11 2.37 16.58
CA LEU A 410 26.41 2.49 15.29
C LEU A 410 25.98 1.11 14.77
N THR A 411 24.99 0.51 15.43
CA THR A 411 24.35 -0.74 15.01
C THR A 411 22.87 -0.51 14.71
N VAL A 412 22.26 -1.43 13.96
CA VAL A 412 20.82 -1.40 13.65
C VAL A 412 20.01 -1.50 14.95
N ASP A 413 20.38 -2.40 15.86
CA ASP A 413 19.72 -2.56 17.16
C ASP A 413 19.79 -1.30 18.03
N ALA A 414 20.93 -0.58 18.01
CA ALA A 414 21.08 0.69 18.73
C ALA A 414 20.20 1.79 18.15
N LEU A 415 20.08 1.86 16.82
CA LEU A 415 19.16 2.77 16.14
C LEU A 415 17.69 2.41 16.45
N GLU A 416 17.30 1.14 16.38
CA GLU A 416 15.94 0.69 16.73
C GLU A 416 15.60 1.02 18.19
N HIS A 417 16.55 0.84 19.11
CA HIS A 417 16.42 1.22 20.52
C HIS A 417 16.20 2.73 20.70
N GLU A 418 17.04 3.58 20.14
CA GLU A 418 16.91 5.03 20.30
C GLU A 418 15.66 5.58 19.60
N VAL A 419 15.23 5.00 18.47
CA VAL A 419 13.93 5.28 17.85
C VAL A 419 12.78 4.93 18.79
N LEU A 420 12.72 3.70 19.32
CA LEU A 420 11.65 3.30 20.24
C LEU A 420 11.63 4.15 21.51
N LYS A 421 12.80 4.47 22.07
CA LYS A 421 12.96 5.30 23.26
C LYS A 421 12.47 6.74 23.04
N LYS A 422 12.79 7.37 21.89
CA LYS A 422 12.26 8.70 21.52
C LYS A 422 10.75 8.67 21.33
N PHE A 423 10.23 7.71 20.56
CA PHE A 423 8.80 7.65 20.27
C PHE A 423 7.97 7.35 21.53
N LYS A 424 8.43 6.45 22.40
CA LYS A 424 7.78 6.16 23.70
C LYS A 424 7.87 7.32 24.70
N SER A 425 8.99 8.05 24.77
CA SER A 425 9.08 9.21 25.68
C SER A 425 8.11 10.35 25.31
N MET A 426 7.74 10.44 24.03
CA MET A 426 6.72 11.36 23.52
C MET A 426 5.28 10.82 23.61
N LYS A 427 5.08 9.62 24.18
CA LYS A 427 3.78 8.91 24.20
C LYS A 427 3.19 8.75 22.80
N HIS A 428 4.04 8.41 21.83
CA HIS A 428 3.64 8.29 20.43
C HIS A 428 2.61 7.17 20.24
N ILE A 429 1.55 7.49 19.50
CA ILE A 429 0.48 6.58 19.11
C ILE A 429 0.70 6.19 17.63
N PRO A 430 0.97 4.92 17.29
CA PRO A 430 1.14 4.49 15.90
C PRO A 430 -0.11 4.76 15.03
N VAL A 431 0.09 5.10 13.75
CA VAL A 431 -1.02 5.45 12.83
C VAL A 431 -2.04 4.33 12.62
N TRP A 432 -1.63 3.07 12.83
CA TRP A 432 -2.51 1.91 12.68
C TRP A 432 -3.38 1.63 13.91
N ARG A 433 -3.17 2.29 15.05
CA ARG A 433 -3.76 1.92 16.33
C ARG A 433 -5.29 1.87 16.28
N ASP A 434 -5.91 2.95 15.83
CA ASP A 434 -7.36 3.09 15.82
C ASP A 434 -8.02 2.31 14.67
N GLU A 435 -7.24 2.00 13.63
CA GLU A 435 -7.69 1.29 12.43
C GLU A 435 -7.67 -0.24 12.60
N ARG A 436 -6.65 -0.80 13.29
CA ARG A 436 -6.59 -2.24 13.58
C ARG A 436 -7.79 -2.71 14.43
N PRO A 437 -8.29 -3.95 14.26
CA PRO A 437 -9.25 -4.55 15.19
C PRO A 437 -8.68 -4.68 16.62
N GLU A 438 -9.52 -4.50 17.64
CA GLU A 438 -9.11 -4.52 19.06
C GLU A 438 -8.35 -5.78 19.45
N SER A 439 -8.69 -6.93 18.87
CA SER A 439 -8.03 -8.23 19.08
C SER A 439 -6.53 -8.25 18.72
N ILE A 440 -6.04 -7.28 17.95
CA ILE A 440 -4.63 -7.18 17.51
C ILE A 440 -4.01 -5.79 17.72
N ARG A 441 -4.62 -4.93 18.54
CA ARG A 441 -4.09 -3.58 18.86
C ARG A 441 -2.93 -3.56 19.86
N GLY A 442 -2.90 -4.52 20.80
CA GLY A 442 -1.97 -4.49 21.94
C GLY A 442 -2.29 -3.38 22.96
N GLY A 443 -1.41 -3.25 23.96
CA GLY A 443 -1.43 -2.17 24.96
C GLY A 443 -1.08 -0.78 24.37
N GLU A 444 -1.04 0.28 25.20
CA GLU A 444 -0.71 1.65 24.73
C GLU A 444 0.72 1.77 24.20
N ASP A 445 1.70 1.25 24.93
CA ASP A 445 3.12 1.23 24.54
C ASP A 445 3.57 -0.08 23.85
N ASP A 446 2.61 -0.92 23.45
CA ASP A 446 2.86 -2.26 22.90
C ASP A 446 3.05 -2.22 21.37
N TYR A 447 4.14 -1.57 20.97
CA TYR A 447 4.62 -1.56 19.59
C TYR A 447 6.15 -1.68 19.55
N LYS A 448 6.63 -2.22 18.44
CA LYS A 448 8.07 -2.38 18.14
C LYS A 448 8.39 -1.87 16.74
N VAL A 449 9.67 -1.59 16.47
CA VAL A 449 10.12 -1.36 15.09
C VAL A 449 10.10 -2.68 14.34
N TYR A 450 9.52 -2.67 13.14
CA TYR A 450 9.55 -3.78 12.18
C TYR A 450 10.53 -3.53 11.04
N ARG A 451 10.63 -2.27 10.59
CA ARG A 451 11.59 -1.80 9.58
C ARG A 451 12.01 -0.38 9.87
N LEU A 452 13.28 -0.09 9.61
CA LEU A 452 13.82 1.25 9.40
C LEU A 452 14.50 1.29 8.03
N TYR A 453 14.19 2.31 7.24
CA TYR A 453 14.72 2.46 5.88
C TYR A 453 14.83 3.94 5.47
N PRO A 454 15.71 4.31 4.52
CA PRO A 454 15.80 5.68 4.02
C PRO A 454 14.50 6.19 3.38
N VAL A 455 14.13 7.43 3.66
CA VAL A 455 13.02 8.12 2.98
C VAL A 455 13.27 8.11 1.47
N GLY A 456 12.24 7.73 0.70
CA GLY A 456 12.30 7.68 -0.77
C GLY A 456 12.37 6.27 -1.37
N LEU A 457 12.53 5.23 -0.56
CA LEU A 457 12.32 3.85 -1.04
C LEU A 457 10.82 3.57 -1.29
N THR A 458 10.56 2.71 -2.28
CA THR A 458 9.21 2.17 -2.54
C THR A 458 8.77 1.23 -1.41
N GLN A 459 7.47 0.95 -1.30
CA GLN A 459 6.95 0.05 -0.26
C GLN A 459 7.37 -1.41 -0.48
N ARG A 460 7.55 -1.83 -1.74
CA ARG A 460 8.20 -3.12 -2.09
C ARG A 460 9.58 -3.19 -1.46
N GLN A 461 10.42 -2.19 -1.71
CA GLN A 461 11.78 -2.14 -1.17
C GLN A 461 11.76 -2.12 0.36
N ALA A 462 11.01 -1.19 0.95
CA ALA A 462 10.94 -0.98 2.41
C ALA A 462 10.52 -2.23 3.20
N LEU A 463 9.56 -3.01 2.70
CA LEU A 463 9.03 -4.17 3.41
C LEU A 463 9.79 -5.47 3.10
N TYR A 464 10.14 -5.69 1.82
CA TYR A 464 10.53 -7.01 1.31
C TYR A 464 11.94 -7.11 0.70
N SER A 465 12.64 -6.00 0.42
CA SER A 465 13.95 -6.07 -0.27
C SER A 465 15.09 -5.34 0.43
N PHE A 466 14.80 -4.28 1.19
CA PHE A 466 15.77 -3.47 1.90
C PHE A 466 15.80 -3.83 3.38
N LYS A 467 17.00 -4.03 3.92
CA LYS A 467 17.28 -4.04 5.35
C LYS A 467 18.71 -3.54 5.55
N PHE A 468 18.94 -2.68 6.53
CA PHE A 468 20.29 -2.33 6.93
C PHE A 468 21.02 -3.54 7.54
N THR A 469 22.29 -3.74 7.18
CA THR A 469 23.30 -4.26 8.11
C THR A 469 23.95 -3.11 8.89
N ASP A 470 24.69 -3.41 9.96
CA ASP A 470 25.42 -2.38 10.71
C ASP A 470 26.40 -1.59 9.81
N ILE A 471 27.04 -2.28 8.86
CA ILE A 471 27.96 -1.69 7.89
C ILE A 471 27.20 -0.78 6.92
N ASP A 472 26.03 -1.20 6.42
CA ASP A 472 25.21 -0.36 5.54
C ASP A 472 24.70 0.89 6.26
N LEU A 473 24.34 0.77 7.54
CA LEU A 473 23.91 1.90 8.36
C LEU A 473 25.06 2.91 8.54
N GLN A 474 26.25 2.44 8.92
CA GLN A 474 27.44 3.29 9.07
C GLN A 474 27.77 4.02 7.77
N ASN A 475 27.88 3.29 6.65
CA ASN A 475 28.12 3.86 5.33
C ASN A 475 27.03 4.87 4.92
N HIS A 476 25.76 4.59 5.23
CA HIS A 476 24.64 5.48 4.92
C HIS A 476 24.73 6.79 5.72
N LEU A 477 25.03 6.73 7.02
CA LEU A 477 25.17 7.90 7.90
C LEU A 477 26.40 8.77 7.56
N GLU A 478 27.46 8.16 7.03
CA GLU A 478 28.62 8.91 6.52
C GLU A 478 28.32 9.60 5.18
N ALA A 479 27.63 8.89 4.27
CA ALA A 479 27.32 9.41 2.94
C ALA A 479 26.16 10.43 2.93
N ASN A 480 25.25 10.37 3.92
CA ASN A 480 24.05 11.19 3.98
C ASN A 480 23.96 11.97 5.31
N PRO A 481 24.62 13.14 5.42
CA PRO A 481 24.45 14.04 6.55
C PRO A 481 22.96 14.41 6.75
N CYS A 482 22.47 14.31 7.97
CA CYS A 482 21.06 14.49 8.34
C CYS A 482 20.16 13.45 7.64
N ALA A 483 20.62 12.19 7.61
CA ALA A 483 19.88 11.07 7.06
C ALA A 483 18.42 11.05 7.55
N LYS A 484 17.49 10.89 6.61
CA LYS A 484 16.05 10.83 6.87
C LYS A 484 15.59 9.40 6.70
N LEU A 485 15.03 8.80 7.76
CA LEU A 485 14.52 7.44 7.77
C LEU A 485 13.01 7.42 8.03
N GLU A 486 12.36 6.37 7.55
CA GLU A 486 11.00 6.01 7.97
C GLU A 486 11.03 4.75 8.83
N ALA A 487 10.25 4.77 9.92
CA ALA A 487 9.99 3.65 10.80
C ALA A 487 8.62 3.04 10.47
N VAL A 488 8.58 1.71 10.33
CA VAL A 488 7.33 0.95 10.37
C VAL A 488 7.25 0.34 11.76
N PHE A 489 6.30 0.83 12.57
CA PHE A 489 5.93 0.18 13.82
C PHE A 489 4.89 -0.91 13.57
N VAL A 490 4.93 -2.00 14.33
CA VAL A 490 3.91 -3.06 14.33
C VAL A 490 3.47 -3.45 15.72
#